data_AF-A0A6C0BJX7-F1
#
_entry.id   AF-A0A6C0BJX7-F1
#
_cell.length_a   1.000
_cell.length_b   1.000
_cell.length_c   1.000
_cell.angle_alpha   90.00
_cell.angle_beta   90.00
_cell.angle_gamma   90.00
#
_symmetry.space_group_name_H-M   'P 1'
#
loop_
_entity.id
_entity.type
_entity.pdbx_description
1 polymer ?
#
loop_
_entity_poly.entity_id
_entity_poly.type
_entity_poly.pdbx_seq_one_letter_code
_entity_poly.pdbx_strand_id
1 'polypeptide(L)'
;MRTPAEKFFSIQNDVYTRQLVDSSLRVNSINPYLKVPLRAHQAAAIHAMDLQETQLTNGLDVSGEKLFSSWALLGDSVGVGKSLMIMGHIAEMKEKKKAMKVIPYVSPYVSPMMFSISDVVYTDLSEAPPLLIVPHTLFRQWTAYIKDQSKLKPFLVPTKRVLDSDEFFTKLFSSDLILISNTLAKAFLEKISTHKIRFQRVYIDEADSIKLSRDEYPLTKFTWLITASWPSILFSNGGAAVYFYHFFLTNICSENSKYHPDLKRAYRILLQNSHSSTVFHERYITYSRFIIEHFCVSHPLRGHTVVRCSEDFIKDSISLPPLYRTNILCRPSLSQQIVSDAIAPEVRALLHAGDTQTALTLLGVQSDEPLTVIQAVTENRMKELDRLKKTYEFKASISYSTPKAKEEALANLTAKISHLEEQIKNIKERIENFQHEMCPICFDEPSDSLLTKCCSRIFCATCILTSLTRKLECPLCRTLTHPSHLRKISLGSSSVQVPVEDPMPKKREALLKLLRDNPNGKFLIFSRYDNPFTQIQSEIEALNIEVKQVKGTKDSIQATLNAFSKGQVKCLLLNSLHAGAGLTITSATHVILLHKMDLDEEKQITGRAYRMGRKDPLYLYRLLHPDEMTQESSEA
;
A
#
# COMPACT_ATOMS: atom_id res chain seq x y z
N MET A 1 29.21 22.16 39.98
CA MET A 1 29.51 21.08 39.00
C MET A 1 28.28 20.19 38.86
N ARG A 2 27.89 19.80 37.63
CA ARG A 2 26.78 18.85 37.42
C ARG A 2 27.14 17.45 37.94
N THR A 3 26.19 16.76 38.56
CA THR A 3 26.34 15.35 38.99
C THR A 3 26.47 14.42 37.76
N PRO A 4 27.03 13.19 37.91
CA PRO A 4 27.09 12.23 36.81
C PRO A 4 25.72 11.94 36.16
N ALA A 5 24.67 11.84 36.98
CA ALA A 5 23.29 11.66 36.51
C ALA A 5 22.79 12.86 35.69
N GLU A 6 23.01 14.10 36.17
CA GLU A 6 22.63 15.30 35.42
C GLU A 6 23.36 15.43 34.08
N LYS A 7 24.65 15.07 34.04
CA LYS A 7 25.41 15.03 32.78
C LYS A 7 24.81 13.99 31.84
N PHE A 8 24.54 12.79 32.33
CA PHE A 8 23.94 11.70 31.55
C PHE A 8 22.62 12.10 30.89
N PHE A 9 21.67 12.64 31.65
CA PHE A 9 20.39 13.08 31.11
C PHE A 9 20.49 14.31 30.21
N SER A 10 21.39 15.26 30.52
CA SER A 10 21.63 16.42 29.64
C SER A 10 22.11 15.98 28.26
N ILE A 11 23.07 15.05 28.19
CA ILE A 11 23.61 14.58 26.91
C ILE A 11 22.53 13.88 26.08
N GLN A 12 21.69 13.06 26.70
CA GLN A 12 20.55 12.46 26.00
C GLN A 12 19.54 13.53 25.55
N ASN A 13 19.29 14.54 26.38
CA ASN A 13 18.39 15.62 26.04
C ASN A 13 18.84 16.38 24.79
N ASP A 14 20.15 16.62 24.64
CA ASP A 14 20.73 17.27 23.46
C ASP A 14 20.49 16.45 22.17
N VAL A 15 20.32 15.12 22.29
CA VAL A 15 19.96 14.25 21.17
C VAL A 15 18.47 14.38 20.85
N TYR A 16 17.60 14.30 21.84
CA TYR A 16 16.14 14.38 21.63
C TYR A 16 15.66 15.75 21.16
N THR A 17 16.26 16.83 21.68
CA THR A 17 15.88 18.21 21.31
C THR A 17 16.19 18.56 19.85
N ARG A 18 17.13 17.84 19.22
CA ARG A 18 17.57 18.08 17.84
C ARG A 18 17.14 16.97 16.88
N GLN A 19 16.22 16.12 17.31
CA GLN A 19 15.68 15.08 16.45
C GLN A 19 14.95 15.70 15.24
N LEU A 20 15.00 15.01 14.11
CA LEU A 20 14.32 15.40 12.89
C LEU A 20 12.82 15.16 13.02
N VAL A 21 12.05 16.09 12.49
CA VAL A 21 10.58 16.10 12.52
C VAL A 21 10.05 16.32 11.11
N ASP A 22 8.74 16.26 10.92
CA ASP A 22 8.14 16.42 9.58
C ASP A 22 8.51 17.75 8.91
N SER A 23 8.64 18.85 9.67
CA SER A 23 9.06 20.14 9.14
C SER A 23 10.56 20.25 8.81
N SER A 24 11.37 19.21 9.06
CA SER A 24 12.80 19.23 8.75
C SER A 24 13.04 19.27 7.24
N LEU A 25 14.07 20.03 6.83
CA LEU A 25 14.52 20.12 5.43
C LEU A 25 14.90 18.74 4.88
N ARG A 26 14.68 18.54 3.58
CA ARG A 26 14.81 17.23 2.91
C ARG A 26 15.56 17.38 1.60
N VAL A 27 16.29 16.33 1.22
CA VAL A 27 16.73 16.17 -0.17
C VAL A 27 15.55 15.75 -1.07
N ASN A 28 15.74 15.79 -2.38
CA ASN A 28 14.76 15.29 -3.33
C ASN A 28 14.49 13.80 -3.08
N SER A 29 13.21 13.40 -3.07
CA SER A 29 12.83 12.00 -2.84
C SER A 29 13.26 11.06 -3.97
N ILE A 30 13.49 11.61 -5.17
CA ILE A 30 13.98 10.87 -6.34
C ILE A 30 15.42 11.32 -6.59
N ASN A 31 16.35 10.36 -6.53
CA ASN A 31 17.76 10.58 -6.85
C ASN A 31 18.13 9.73 -8.08
N PRO A 32 18.87 10.25 -9.07
CA PRO A 32 19.22 9.53 -10.30
C PRO A 32 20.01 8.22 -10.06
N TYR A 33 20.77 8.14 -8.96
CA TYR A 33 21.59 6.99 -8.57
C TYR A 33 20.88 6.02 -7.61
N LEU A 34 19.64 6.29 -7.19
CA LEU A 34 18.80 5.35 -6.46
C LEU A 34 17.74 4.75 -7.39
N LYS A 35 17.38 3.48 -7.17
CA LYS A 35 16.30 2.78 -7.87
C LYS A 35 14.97 2.86 -7.11
N VAL A 36 15.04 3.20 -5.82
CA VAL A 36 13.89 3.30 -4.91
C VAL A 36 13.78 4.74 -4.41
N PRO A 37 12.58 5.34 -4.40
CA PRO A 37 12.39 6.68 -3.86
C PRO A 37 12.58 6.69 -2.33
N LEU A 38 13.12 7.80 -1.82
CA LEU A 38 13.33 8.02 -0.39
C LEU A 38 12.01 8.39 0.29
N ARG A 39 11.79 7.85 1.49
CA ARG A 39 10.71 8.29 2.39
C ARG A 39 11.03 9.65 2.99
N ALA A 40 10.02 10.34 3.52
CA ALA A 40 10.16 11.67 4.10
C ALA A 40 11.25 11.72 5.19
N HIS A 41 11.21 10.80 6.16
CA HIS A 41 12.22 10.73 7.21
C HIS A 41 13.62 10.38 6.69
N GLN A 42 13.71 9.53 5.66
CA GLN A 42 14.99 9.18 5.02
C GLN A 42 15.60 10.38 4.29
N ALA A 43 14.79 11.14 3.55
CA ALA A 43 15.22 12.33 2.85
C ALA A 43 15.64 13.46 3.83
N ALA A 44 14.94 13.57 4.97
CA ALA A 44 15.34 14.48 6.05
C ALA A 44 16.67 14.05 6.68
N ALA A 45 16.84 12.76 6.98
CA ALA A 45 18.07 12.20 7.54
C ALA A 45 19.28 12.46 6.63
N ILE A 46 19.15 12.23 5.32
CA ILE A 46 20.24 12.47 4.36
C ILE A 46 20.63 13.96 4.31
N HIS A 47 19.65 14.86 4.29
CA HIS A 47 19.92 16.30 4.34
C HIS A 47 20.65 16.68 5.65
N ALA A 48 20.16 16.15 6.77
CA ALA A 48 20.76 16.41 8.08
C ALA A 48 22.18 15.85 8.19
N MET A 49 22.47 14.68 7.60
CA MET A 49 23.83 14.14 7.53
C MET A 49 24.78 15.11 6.82
N ASP A 50 24.40 15.63 5.64
CA ASP A 50 25.26 16.56 4.87
C ASP A 50 25.51 17.89 5.63
N LEU A 51 24.47 18.39 6.29
CA LEU A 51 24.56 19.58 7.14
C LEU A 51 25.46 19.33 8.35
N GLN A 52 25.28 18.21 9.03
CA GLN A 52 26.03 17.83 10.23
C GLN A 52 27.52 17.65 9.94
N GLU A 53 27.88 17.02 8.80
CA GLU A 53 29.27 16.93 8.35
C GLU A 53 29.90 18.32 8.22
N THR A 54 29.18 19.24 7.57
CA THR A 54 29.66 20.60 7.30
C THR A 54 29.78 21.42 8.59
N GLN A 55 28.81 21.30 9.50
CA GLN A 55 28.80 22.03 10.76
C GLN A 55 29.90 21.55 11.71
N LEU A 56 30.05 20.24 11.92
CA LEU A 56 31.05 19.71 12.84
C LEU A 56 32.48 19.91 12.34
N THR A 57 32.69 19.88 11.01
CA THR A 57 34.02 20.15 10.43
C THR A 57 34.37 21.63 10.49
N ASN A 58 33.42 22.55 10.30
CA ASN A 58 33.68 24.00 10.39
C ASN A 58 33.57 24.56 11.82
N GLY A 59 33.16 23.74 12.79
CA GLY A 59 32.88 24.12 14.16
C GLY A 59 31.41 24.47 14.36
N LEU A 60 30.68 23.57 15.03
CA LEU A 60 29.27 23.74 15.38
C LEU A 60 29.17 24.68 16.58
N ASP A 61 28.50 25.82 16.44
CA ASP A 61 28.25 26.72 17.56
C ASP A 61 27.23 26.12 18.53
N VAL A 62 27.63 25.96 19.78
CA VAL A 62 26.83 25.45 20.89
C VAL A 62 27.04 26.36 22.08
N SER A 63 26.04 27.18 22.39
CA SER A 63 26.07 28.09 23.55
C SER A 63 27.25 29.06 23.55
N GLY A 64 27.71 29.52 22.38
CA GLY A 64 28.85 30.43 22.24
C GLY A 64 30.22 29.75 22.21
N GLU A 65 30.27 28.42 22.28
CA GLU A 65 31.47 27.60 22.07
C GLU A 65 31.39 26.87 20.73
N LYS A 66 32.54 26.55 20.11
CA LYS A 66 32.57 25.76 18.88
C LYS A 66 32.94 24.31 19.15
N LEU A 67 32.04 23.39 18.80
CA LEU A 67 32.27 21.95 18.82
C LEU A 67 32.80 21.48 17.46
N PHE A 68 34.01 20.93 17.46
CA PHE A 68 34.61 20.31 16.29
C PHE A 68 34.56 18.79 16.40
N SER A 69 34.22 18.12 15.30
CA SER A 69 34.26 16.65 15.23
C SER A 69 34.38 16.17 13.79
N SER A 70 35.16 15.12 13.56
CA SER A 70 35.16 14.34 12.31
C SER A 70 34.28 13.09 12.40
N TRP A 71 33.43 13.01 13.43
CA TRP A 71 32.58 11.86 13.75
C TRP A 71 31.15 12.29 14.04
N ALA A 72 30.19 11.54 13.51
CA ALA A 72 28.77 11.66 13.84
C ALA A 72 28.08 10.29 13.88
N LEU A 73 26.89 10.25 14.47
CA LEU A 73 26.08 9.04 14.61
C LEU A 73 24.77 9.19 13.85
N LEU A 74 24.37 8.16 13.10
CA LEU A 74 22.99 7.98 12.64
C LEU A 74 22.27 7.01 13.59
N GLY A 75 21.47 7.58 14.49
CA GLY A 75 20.91 6.92 15.68
C GLY A 75 19.46 6.44 15.54
N ASP A 76 18.99 6.16 14.33
CA ASP A 76 17.59 5.79 14.09
C ASP A 76 17.27 4.33 14.47
N SER A 77 16.00 4.08 14.80
CA SER A 77 15.51 2.75 15.21
C SER A 77 15.69 1.68 14.11
N VAL A 78 15.57 0.42 14.52
CA VAL A 78 15.71 -0.72 13.59
C VAL A 78 14.55 -0.73 12.59
N GLY A 79 14.83 -1.09 11.34
CA GLY A 79 13.79 -1.26 10.31
C GLY A 79 13.35 0.00 9.56
N VAL A 80 13.87 1.20 9.91
CA VAL A 80 13.48 2.45 9.23
C VAL A 80 14.21 2.70 7.90
N GLY A 81 15.17 1.85 7.55
CA GLY A 81 15.91 1.95 6.29
C GLY A 81 17.20 2.77 6.37
N LYS A 82 17.95 2.69 7.48
CA LYS A 82 19.28 3.31 7.62
C LYS A 82 20.24 2.95 6.47
N SER A 83 20.20 1.71 5.98
CA SER A 83 21.02 1.30 4.83
C SER A 83 20.71 2.12 3.57
N LEU A 84 19.42 2.43 3.34
CA LEU A 84 18.99 3.29 2.23
C LEU A 84 19.37 4.76 2.46
N MET A 85 19.36 5.23 3.72
CA MET A 85 19.86 6.57 4.07
C MET A 85 21.36 6.71 3.74
N ILE A 86 22.18 5.70 4.06
CA ILE A 86 23.62 5.70 3.73
C ILE A 86 23.84 5.72 2.21
N MET A 87 23.15 4.84 1.48
CA MET A 87 23.24 4.82 0.00
C MET A 87 22.76 6.12 -0.61
N GLY A 88 21.69 6.72 -0.07
CA GLY A 88 21.17 8.01 -0.52
C GLY A 88 22.13 9.16 -0.22
N HIS A 89 22.82 9.13 0.91
CA HIS A 89 23.87 10.10 1.21
C HIS A 89 25.06 9.99 0.24
N ILE A 90 25.53 8.78 -0.07
CA ILE A 90 26.59 8.54 -1.07
C ILE A 90 26.14 9.01 -2.47
N ALA A 91 24.88 8.72 -2.84
CA ALA A 91 24.30 9.14 -4.11
C ALA A 91 24.24 10.68 -4.23
N GLU A 92 23.81 11.36 -3.18
CA GLU A 92 23.74 12.82 -3.12
C GLU A 92 25.13 13.47 -3.24
N MET A 93 26.13 12.88 -2.58
CA MET A 93 27.52 13.34 -2.70
C MET A 93 28.05 13.22 -4.13
N LYS A 94 27.76 12.11 -4.79
CA LYS A 94 28.17 11.86 -6.18
C LYS A 94 27.53 12.87 -7.13
N GLU A 95 26.25 13.16 -6.92
CA GLU A 95 25.50 14.16 -7.71
C GLU A 95 26.08 15.57 -7.53
N LYS A 96 26.37 15.97 -6.28
CA LYS A 96 26.88 17.30 -5.95
C LYS A 96 28.38 17.49 -6.23
N LYS A 97 29.13 16.45 -6.58
CA LYS A 97 30.62 16.45 -6.69
C LYS A 97 31.28 17.12 -5.47
N LYS A 98 30.75 16.87 -4.27
CA LYS A 98 31.12 17.64 -3.06
C LYS A 98 32.50 17.20 -2.53
N ALA A 99 33.53 17.96 -2.87
CA ALA A 99 34.85 17.85 -2.24
C ALA A 99 34.97 18.84 -1.07
N MET A 100 35.15 18.35 0.16
CA MET A 100 35.57 19.21 1.28
C MET A 100 37.04 19.62 1.07
N LYS A 101 37.30 20.94 1.11
CA LYS A 101 38.61 21.54 0.81
C LYS A 101 39.46 21.90 2.04
N VAL A 102 38.86 22.07 3.22
CA VAL A 102 39.57 22.54 4.43
C VAL A 102 39.07 21.74 5.63
N ILE A 103 39.99 21.23 6.45
CA ILE A 103 39.68 20.59 7.73
C ILE A 103 40.53 21.28 8.80
N PRO A 104 39.92 21.78 9.90
CA PRO A 104 40.68 22.29 11.02
C PRO A 104 41.41 21.14 11.71
N TYR A 105 42.69 21.34 11.97
CA TYR A 105 43.56 20.36 12.61
C TYR A 105 44.24 20.98 13.83
N VAL A 106 44.22 20.26 14.95
CA VAL A 106 45.01 20.64 16.12
C VAL A 106 46.43 20.17 15.86
N SER A 107 47.38 21.12 15.84
CA SER A 107 48.79 20.81 15.57
C SER A 107 49.30 19.74 16.57
N PRO A 108 50.13 18.77 16.14
CA PRO A 108 50.59 17.71 17.02
C PRO A 108 51.69 18.19 17.98
N TYR A 109 52.15 19.44 17.82
CA TYR A 109 53.23 20.05 18.60
C TYR A 109 52.73 20.97 19.72
N VAL A 110 51.42 21.03 19.99
CA VAL A 110 50.85 21.92 21.01
C VAL A 110 50.61 21.21 22.34
N SER A 111 50.73 21.97 23.42
CA SER A 111 50.50 21.48 24.79
C SER A 111 49.01 21.15 25.01
N PRO A 112 48.67 20.15 25.83
CA PRO A 112 47.28 19.93 26.27
C PRO A 112 46.64 21.15 26.95
N MET A 113 47.44 22.08 27.47
CA MET A 113 46.96 23.32 28.09
C MET A 113 46.85 24.51 27.12
N MET A 114 47.41 24.42 25.91
CA MET A 114 47.35 25.46 24.88
C MET A 114 47.33 24.79 23.50
N PHE A 115 46.21 24.91 22.78
CA PHE A 115 46.06 24.36 21.44
C PHE A 115 46.06 25.47 20.38
N SER A 116 46.59 25.15 19.20
CA SER A 116 46.52 25.97 18.01
C SER A 116 45.75 25.19 16.95
N ILE A 117 44.68 25.81 16.43
CA ILE A 117 43.90 25.28 15.32
C ILE A 117 44.48 25.88 14.05
N SER A 118 44.89 25.04 13.10
CA SER A 118 45.27 25.47 11.76
C SER A 118 44.33 24.86 10.72
N ASP A 119 44.01 25.65 9.71
CA ASP A 119 43.35 25.16 8.51
C ASP A 119 44.38 24.40 7.68
N VAL A 120 44.24 23.07 7.61
CA VAL A 120 45.10 22.25 6.77
C VAL A 120 44.39 21.99 5.44
N VAL A 121 44.89 22.62 4.37
CA VAL A 121 44.54 22.26 3.00
C VAL A 121 45.31 20.99 2.66
N TYR A 122 44.64 19.85 2.79
CA TYR A 122 45.22 18.58 2.35
C TYR A 122 45.22 18.54 0.82
N THR A 123 46.41 18.52 0.22
CA THR A 123 46.60 18.09 -1.18
C THR A 123 46.51 16.57 -1.25
N ASP A 124 45.35 16.02 -0.90
CA ASP A 124 45.08 14.60 -1.02
C ASP A 124 44.61 14.32 -2.45
N LEU A 125 45.54 13.88 -3.30
CA LEU A 125 45.30 13.53 -4.70
C LEU A 125 44.47 12.24 -4.87
N SER A 126 44.19 11.49 -3.79
CA SER A 126 43.57 10.17 -3.90
C SER A 126 42.05 10.23 -4.10
N GLU A 127 41.38 11.28 -3.61
CA GLU A 127 39.90 11.47 -3.63
C GLU A 127 39.09 10.17 -3.41
N ALA A 128 39.59 9.26 -2.57
CA ALA A 128 39.10 7.88 -2.58
C ALA A 128 37.60 7.79 -2.23
N PRO A 129 36.83 6.92 -2.90
CA PRO A 129 35.39 6.81 -2.70
C PRO A 129 35.02 6.46 -1.25
N PRO A 130 33.77 6.70 -0.82
CA PRO A 130 33.35 6.31 0.52
C PRO A 130 33.57 4.83 0.84
N LEU A 131 34.09 4.56 2.03
CA LEU A 131 34.32 3.21 2.55
C LEU A 131 33.20 2.81 3.51
N LEU A 132 32.55 1.70 3.25
CA LEU A 132 31.52 1.10 4.10
C LEU A 132 32.05 -0.19 4.73
N ILE A 133 32.19 -0.17 6.05
CA ILE A 133 32.63 -1.30 6.87
C ILE A 133 31.39 -1.89 7.56
N VAL A 134 31.13 -3.17 7.31
CA VAL A 134 29.95 -3.86 7.84
C VAL A 134 30.33 -5.15 8.58
N PRO A 135 29.51 -5.65 9.52
CA PRO A 135 29.68 -7.00 10.04
C PRO A 135 29.72 -8.03 8.91
N HIS A 136 30.59 -9.03 9.03
CA HIS A 136 30.71 -10.10 8.02
C HIS A 136 29.37 -10.78 7.68
N THR A 137 28.46 -10.91 8.66
CA THR A 137 27.11 -11.46 8.47
C THR A 137 26.23 -10.61 7.55
N LEU A 138 26.44 -9.29 7.52
CA LEU A 138 25.65 -8.35 6.71
C LEU A 138 26.27 -8.07 5.33
N PHE A 139 27.47 -8.55 5.05
CA PHE A 139 28.17 -8.26 3.79
C PHE A 139 27.36 -8.66 2.53
N ARG A 140 26.75 -9.86 2.56
CA ARG A 140 25.90 -10.35 1.44
C ARG A 140 24.64 -9.50 1.29
N GLN A 141 24.02 -9.14 2.41
CA GLN A 141 22.81 -8.31 2.43
C GLN A 141 23.09 -6.91 1.87
N TRP A 142 24.20 -6.28 2.28
CA TRP A 142 24.65 -5.01 1.73
C TRP A 142 24.97 -5.08 0.25
N THR A 143 25.61 -6.17 -0.20
CA THR A 143 25.86 -6.42 -1.62
C THR A 143 24.56 -6.44 -2.42
N ALA A 144 23.51 -7.09 -1.91
CA ALA A 144 22.19 -7.10 -2.53
C ALA A 144 21.56 -5.69 -2.53
N TYR A 145 21.56 -5.00 -1.38
CA TYR A 145 21.01 -3.64 -1.29
C TYR A 145 21.61 -2.67 -2.30
N ILE A 146 22.94 -2.65 -2.42
CA ILE A 146 23.62 -1.77 -3.37
C ILE A 146 23.22 -2.11 -4.81
N LYS A 147 23.20 -3.41 -5.16
CA LYS A 147 22.85 -3.86 -6.52
C LYS A 147 21.39 -3.62 -6.86
N ASP A 148 20.48 -3.89 -5.93
CA ASP A 148 19.04 -3.94 -6.19
C ASP A 148 18.38 -2.56 -6.04
N GLN A 149 18.89 -1.73 -5.13
CA GLN A 149 18.25 -0.46 -4.75
C GLN A 149 19.02 0.77 -5.24
N SER A 150 20.22 0.61 -5.82
CA SER A 150 21.01 1.72 -6.35
C SER A 150 21.57 1.44 -7.76
N LYS A 151 22.06 2.49 -8.40
CA LYS A 151 22.88 2.47 -9.63
C LYS A 151 24.34 2.84 -9.33
N LEU A 152 24.74 2.85 -8.07
CA LEU A 152 26.12 3.10 -7.67
C LEU A 152 27.00 1.92 -8.10
N LYS A 153 28.26 2.18 -8.44
CA LYS A 153 29.28 1.20 -8.82
C LYS A 153 30.07 0.75 -7.58
N PRO A 154 29.75 -0.40 -6.94
CA PRO A 154 30.50 -0.84 -5.78
C PRO A 154 31.81 -1.52 -6.14
N PHE A 155 32.85 -1.26 -5.35
CA PHE A 155 34.00 -2.15 -5.22
C PHE A 155 33.78 -3.09 -4.02
N LEU A 156 33.48 -4.35 -4.31
CA LEU A 156 33.20 -5.38 -3.30
C LEU A 156 34.50 -6.13 -2.96
N VAL A 157 34.83 -6.21 -1.67
CA VAL A 157 35.99 -6.98 -1.19
C VAL A 157 35.52 -8.17 -0.34
N PRO A 158 35.05 -9.27 -0.96
CA PRO A 158 34.55 -10.43 -0.22
C PRO A 158 35.65 -11.31 0.39
N THR A 159 36.88 -11.25 -0.13
CA THR A 159 38.00 -12.10 0.32
C THR A 159 39.33 -11.38 0.19
N LYS A 160 40.36 -11.86 0.91
CA LYS A 160 41.73 -11.33 0.82
C LYS A 160 42.32 -11.40 -0.59
N ARG A 161 41.92 -12.37 -1.42
CA ARG A 161 42.42 -12.52 -2.81
C ARG A 161 42.18 -11.28 -3.67
N VAL A 162 41.11 -10.53 -3.38
CA VAL A 162 40.81 -9.28 -4.11
C VAL A 162 41.82 -8.19 -3.77
N LEU A 163 42.39 -8.22 -2.55
CA LEU A 163 43.44 -7.29 -2.15
C LEU A 163 44.70 -7.50 -2.97
N ASP A 164 45.04 -8.74 -3.34
CA ASP A 164 46.28 -9.06 -4.05
C ASP A 164 46.22 -8.83 -5.57
N SER A 165 45.07 -8.41 -6.10
CA SER A 165 44.88 -8.15 -7.53
C SER A 165 45.67 -6.92 -8.01
N ASP A 166 46.32 -7.02 -9.17
CA ASP A 166 46.99 -5.90 -9.84
C ASP A 166 46.03 -4.75 -10.17
N GLU A 167 44.75 -5.07 -10.42
CA GLU A 167 43.69 -4.09 -10.70
C GLU A 167 43.07 -3.48 -9.43
N PHE A 168 43.59 -3.80 -8.24
CA PHE A 168 43.00 -3.37 -6.96
C PHE A 168 42.79 -1.86 -6.89
N PHE A 169 43.84 -1.07 -7.13
CA PHE A 169 43.76 0.39 -7.05
C PHE A 169 42.89 0.97 -8.18
N THR A 170 42.97 0.41 -9.39
CA THR A 170 42.12 0.81 -10.52
C THR A 170 40.64 0.62 -10.20
N LYS A 171 40.26 -0.52 -9.61
CA LYS A 171 38.88 -0.80 -9.18
C LYS A 171 38.47 0.06 -8.00
N LEU A 172 39.38 0.33 -7.07
CA LEU A 172 39.14 1.19 -5.92
C LEU A 172 38.77 2.61 -6.37
N PHE A 173 39.61 3.26 -7.18
CA PHE A 173 39.42 4.65 -7.60
C PHE A 173 38.32 4.84 -8.65
N SER A 174 37.97 3.80 -9.42
CA SER A 174 36.87 3.86 -10.40
C SER A 174 35.48 3.56 -9.81
N SER A 175 35.42 3.17 -8.53
CA SER A 175 34.17 2.85 -7.84
C SER A 175 33.48 4.09 -7.25
N ASP A 176 32.18 3.99 -7.00
CA ASP A 176 31.42 5.02 -6.29
C ASP A 176 31.40 4.80 -4.77
N LEU A 177 31.60 3.56 -4.34
CA LEU A 177 31.69 3.16 -2.93
C LEU A 177 32.44 1.84 -2.79
N ILE A 178 33.09 1.65 -1.65
CA ILE A 178 33.85 0.43 -1.33
C ILE A 178 33.15 -0.28 -0.18
N LEU A 179 32.89 -1.58 -0.32
CA LEU A 179 32.28 -2.41 0.72
C LEU A 179 33.27 -3.46 1.22
N ILE A 180 33.52 -3.46 2.53
CA ILE A 180 34.36 -4.46 3.20
C ILE A 180 33.65 -5.04 4.44
N SER A 181 33.98 -6.28 4.80
CA SER A 181 33.60 -6.82 6.11
C SER A 181 34.61 -6.42 7.18
N ASN A 182 34.18 -6.34 8.43
CA ASN A 182 35.04 -6.11 9.59
C ASN A 182 36.20 -7.12 9.69
N THR A 183 35.98 -8.38 9.31
CA THR A 183 37.01 -9.43 9.29
C THR A 183 38.14 -9.17 8.28
N LEU A 184 37.91 -8.33 7.27
CA LEU A 184 38.89 -7.96 6.26
C LEU A 184 39.47 -6.56 6.48
N ALA A 185 38.97 -5.80 7.47
CA ALA A 185 39.38 -4.42 7.73
C ALA A 185 40.90 -4.31 7.94
N LYS A 186 41.50 -5.17 8.77
CA LYS A 186 42.95 -5.17 9.00
C LYS A 186 43.77 -5.26 7.72
N ALA A 187 43.57 -6.34 6.95
CA ALA A 187 44.34 -6.59 5.74
C ALA A 187 44.10 -5.52 4.66
N PHE A 188 42.86 -5.01 4.56
CA PHE A 188 42.53 -3.91 3.65
C PHE A 188 43.27 -2.63 4.07
N LEU A 189 43.22 -2.24 5.35
CA LEU A 189 43.81 -1.01 5.84
C LEU A 189 45.34 -1.02 5.86
N GLU A 190 45.98 -2.17 6.11
CA GLU A 190 47.43 -2.36 5.94
C GLU A 190 47.86 -2.03 4.50
N LYS A 191 47.09 -2.50 3.49
CA LYS A 191 47.38 -2.18 2.08
C LYS A 191 47.11 -0.72 1.72
N ILE A 192 46.08 -0.10 2.31
CA ILE A 192 45.74 1.31 2.07
C ILE A 192 46.73 2.27 2.73
N SER A 193 47.16 1.99 3.96
CA SER A 193 48.03 2.87 4.75
C SER A 193 49.41 3.06 4.11
N THR A 194 49.96 2.02 3.47
CA THR A 194 51.22 2.11 2.70
C THR A 194 51.17 3.16 1.59
N HIS A 195 49.98 3.44 1.05
CA HIS A 195 49.77 4.40 -0.04
C HIS A 195 49.20 5.73 0.45
N LYS A 196 49.03 5.92 1.78
CA LYS A 196 48.46 7.12 2.43
C LYS A 196 47.11 7.55 1.83
N ILE A 197 46.31 6.61 1.34
CA ILE A 197 45.00 6.89 0.75
C ILE A 197 44.05 7.37 1.85
N ARG A 198 43.31 8.44 1.57
CA ARG A 198 42.32 8.99 2.49
C ARG A 198 40.94 9.01 1.84
N PHE A 199 39.99 8.39 2.53
CA PHE A 199 38.63 8.24 2.04
C PHE A 199 37.81 9.52 2.25
N GLN A 200 36.88 9.78 1.33
CA GLN A 200 35.96 10.90 1.47
C GLN A 200 35.09 10.78 2.73
N ARG A 201 34.55 9.58 2.97
CA ARG A 201 33.83 9.22 4.20
C ARG A 201 34.07 7.76 4.55
N VAL A 202 33.91 7.46 5.83
CA VAL A 202 33.87 6.09 6.34
C VAL A 202 32.53 5.89 7.04
N TYR A 203 31.81 4.85 6.65
CA TYR A 203 30.59 4.39 7.29
C TYR A 203 30.90 3.10 8.03
N ILE A 204 30.52 3.04 9.30
CA ILE A 204 30.64 1.84 10.13
C ILE A 204 29.23 1.43 10.54
N ASP A 205 28.74 0.35 9.95
CA ASP A 205 27.40 -0.19 10.24
C ASP A 205 27.44 -1.10 11.49
N GLU A 206 26.35 -1.09 12.26
CA GLU A 206 26.24 -1.78 13.56
C GLU A 206 27.40 -1.45 14.50
N ALA A 207 27.72 -0.16 14.61
CA ALA A 207 28.94 0.35 15.26
C ALA A 207 29.11 -0.13 16.72
N ASP A 208 28.02 -0.36 17.45
CA ASP A 208 28.04 -0.83 18.84
C ASP A 208 28.49 -2.28 19.00
N SER A 209 28.30 -3.11 17.96
CA SER A 209 28.61 -4.54 17.96
C SER A 209 29.83 -4.91 17.11
N ILE A 210 30.22 -4.06 16.15
CA ILE A 210 31.32 -4.34 15.24
C ILE A 210 32.66 -4.35 15.99
N LYS A 211 33.41 -5.45 15.83
CA LYS A 211 34.75 -5.61 16.41
C LYS A 211 35.79 -5.18 15.39
N LEU A 212 36.49 -4.08 15.68
CA LEU A 212 37.66 -3.57 14.98
C LEU A 212 38.82 -3.43 15.98
N SER A 213 40.04 -3.71 15.54
CA SER A 213 41.26 -3.51 16.34
C SER A 213 41.68 -2.03 16.34
N ARG A 214 42.56 -1.64 17.27
CA ARG A 214 43.05 -0.25 17.41
C ARG A 214 43.67 0.30 16.12
N ASP A 215 44.49 -0.51 15.44
CA ASP A 215 45.22 -0.09 14.24
C ASP A 215 44.37 -0.12 12.96
N GLU A 216 43.07 -0.44 13.09
CA GLU A 216 42.15 -0.64 11.97
C GLU A 216 41.28 0.61 11.71
N TYR A 217 41.87 1.81 11.80
CA TYR A 217 41.20 3.06 11.41
C TYR A 217 41.69 3.62 10.07
N PRO A 218 40.83 3.72 9.04
CA PRO A 218 41.16 4.40 7.79
C PRO A 218 41.37 5.91 8.00
N LEU A 219 42.34 6.49 7.27
CA LEU A 219 42.40 7.93 7.07
C LEU A 219 41.14 8.39 6.33
N THR A 220 40.40 9.34 6.89
CA THR A 220 39.15 9.85 6.30
C THR A 220 38.92 11.30 6.64
N LYS A 221 38.11 12.00 5.83
CA LYS A 221 37.65 13.35 6.14
C LYS A 221 36.55 13.35 7.20
N PHE A 222 35.70 12.32 7.22
CA PHE A 222 34.59 12.21 8.16
C PHE A 222 34.17 10.74 8.37
N THR A 223 33.66 10.42 9.56
CA THR A 223 33.19 9.08 9.92
C THR A 223 31.75 9.10 10.45
N TRP A 224 30.91 8.24 9.89
CA TRP A 224 29.56 7.98 10.35
C TRP A 224 29.49 6.63 11.05
N LEU A 225 29.06 6.64 12.31
CA LEU A 225 28.71 5.44 13.07
C LEU A 225 27.20 5.21 12.96
N ILE A 226 26.80 4.03 12.51
CA ILE A 226 25.39 3.70 12.25
C ILE A 226 24.97 2.65 13.27
N THR A 227 24.01 2.99 14.13
CA THR A 227 23.47 2.05 15.11
C THR A 227 22.15 2.55 15.68
N ALA A 228 21.20 1.65 15.92
CA ALA A 228 19.99 1.98 16.67
C ALA A 228 20.29 2.20 18.18
N SER A 229 21.36 1.57 18.66
CA SER A 229 21.79 1.61 20.06
C SER A 229 22.75 2.77 20.31
N TRP A 230 22.53 3.95 19.73
CA TRP A 230 23.43 5.10 19.89
C TRP A 230 23.81 5.47 21.35
N PRO A 231 22.97 5.24 22.40
CA PRO A 231 23.40 5.49 23.77
C PRO A 231 24.60 4.61 24.17
N SER A 232 24.72 3.40 23.63
CA SER A 232 25.84 2.50 23.94
C SER A 232 27.18 3.12 23.56
N ILE A 233 27.22 3.84 22.44
CA ILE A 233 28.38 4.57 21.93
C ILE A 233 28.66 5.82 22.79
N LEU A 234 27.64 6.64 23.05
CA LEU A 234 27.83 7.89 23.81
C LEU A 234 28.22 7.66 25.28
N PHE A 235 27.81 6.54 25.87
CA PHE A 235 28.00 6.26 27.29
C PHE A 235 28.88 5.04 27.55
N SER A 236 29.72 4.66 26.58
CA SER A 236 30.72 3.60 26.71
C SER A 236 31.82 3.97 27.71
N ASN A 237 31.51 3.98 29.00
CA ASN A 237 32.46 4.32 30.06
C ASN A 237 33.13 3.06 30.64
N GLY A 238 33.74 2.24 29.78
CA GLY A 238 34.40 0.99 30.21
C GLY A 238 33.47 0.00 30.93
N GLY A 239 32.15 0.12 30.72
CA GLY A 239 31.13 -0.69 31.38
C GLY A 239 30.77 -0.25 32.80
N ALA A 240 31.19 0.93 33.28
CA ALA A 240 30.73 1.50 34.53
C ALA A 240 29.25 1.92 34.42
N ALA A 241 28.42 1.48 35.38
CA ALA A 241 27.01 1.86 35.40
C ALA A 241 26.83 3.29 35.91
N VAL A 242 25.90 4.02 35.30
CA VAL A 242 25.45 5.32 35.81
C VAL A 242 24.33 5.06 36.80
N TYR A 243 24.58 5.33 38.08
CA TYR A 243 23.57 5.21 39.13
C TYR A 243 22.82 6.52 39.32
N PHE A 244 21.50 6.43 39.50
CA PHE A 244 20.65 7.58 39.82
C PHE A 244 19.44 7.14 40.65
N TYR A 245 18.97 8.04 41.52
CA TYR A 245 17.84 7.79 42.41
C TYR A 245 16.49 8.08 41.75
N HIS A 246 15.42 7.50 42.29
CA HIS A 246 14.03 7.80 41.91
C HIS A 246 13.72 9.29 41.79
N PHE A 247 14.26 10.12 42.70
CA PHE A 247 14.09 11.57 42.66
C PHE A 247 14.59 12.22 41.35
N PHE A 248 15.61 11.67 40.69
CA PHE A 248 16.04 12.18 39.39
C PHE A 248 14.99 11.90 38.31
N LEU A 249 14.39 10.70 38.30
CA LEU A 249 13.34 10.36 37.34
C LEU A 249 12.08 11.18 37.57
N THR A 250 11.66 11.41 38.83
CA THR A 250 10.51 12.28 39.13
C THR A 250 10.76 13.70 38.63
N ASN A 251 11.96 14.24 38.84
CA ASN A 251 12.32 15.56 38.34
C ASN A 251 12.28 15.62 36.81
N ILE A 252 12.85 14.63 36.13
CA ILE A 252 12.88 14.58 34.66
C ILE A 252 11.48 14.45 34.07
N CYS A 253 10.68 13.52 34.61
CA CYS A 253 9.35 13.20 34.11
C CYS A 253 8.26 14.18 34.55
N SER A 254 8.58 15.15 35.44
CA SER A 254 7.65 16.20 35.83
C SER A 254 7.17 17.02 34.62
N GLU A 255 5.94 17.52 34.67
CA GLU A 255 5.36 18.31 33.58
C GLU A 255 6.20 19.56 33.29
N ASN A 256 6.63 20.26 34.34
CA ASN A 256 7.42 21.50 34.26
C ASN A 256 8.92 21.29 33.98
N SER A 257 9.38 20.05 33.77
CA SER A 257 10.79 19.79 33.52
C SER A 257 11.24 20.25 32.12
N LYS A 258 12.45 20.79 32.06
CA LYS A 258 13.14 21.27 30.84
C LYS A 258 13.52 20.18 29.84
N TYR A 259 13.32 18.90 30.18
CA TYR A 259 13.71 17.78 29.33
C TYR A 259 12.71 17.57 28.19
N HIS A 260 13.18 17.07 27.06
CA HIS A 260 12.37 16.82 25.87
C HIS A 260 11.26 15.78 26.16
N PRO A 261 10.02 15.94 25.66
CA PRO A 261 8.91 15.02 25.92
C PRO A 261 9.23 13.55 25.62
N ASP A 262 9.96 13.27 24.53
CA ASP A 262 10.32 11.89 24.17
C ASP A 262 11.36 11.27 25.11
N LEU A 263 12.27 12.08 25.68
CA LEU A 263 13.16 11.61 26.74
C LEU A 263 12.34 11.27 27.99
N LYS A 264 11.36 12.12 28.36
CA LYS A 264 10.43 11.82 29.47
C LYS A 264 9.67 10.52 29.20
N ARG A 265 9.18 10.31 27.97
CA ARG A 265 8.47 9.09 27.55
C ARG A 265 9.34 7.85 27.73
N ALA A 266 10.60 7.90 27.31
CA ALA A 266 11.55 6.79 27.43
C ALA A 266 11.75 6.33 28.88
N TYR A 267 11.74 7.25 29.85
CA TYR A 267 11.97 6.96 31.27
C TYR A 267 10.69 6.88 32.11
N ARG A 268 9.50 7.17 31.55
CA ARG A 268 8.23 7.16 32.29
C ARG A 268 7.83 5.77 32.76
N ILE A 269 8.08 4.74 31.96
CA ILE A 269 7.79 3.34 32.32
C ILE A 269 8.64 2.91 33.53
N LEU A 270 9.92 3.29 33.55
CA LEU A 270 10.82 3.02 34.69
C LEU A 270 10.33 3.72 35.97
N LEU A 271 9.83 4.95 35.86
CA LEU A 271 9.28 5.69 37.00
C LEU A 271 8.01 5.02 37.55
N GLN A 272 7.07 4.62 36.69
CA GLN A 272 5.80 3.99 37.09
C GLN A 272 5.98 2.69 37.87
N ASN A 273 7.06 1.95 37.59
CA ASN A 273 7.34 0.66 38.21
C ASN A 273 8.30 0.74 39.40
N SER A 274 8.41 1.91 40.07
CA SER A 274 9.43 2.13 41.09
C SER A 274 8.92 2.82 42.36
N HIS A 275 9.66 2.67 43.45
CA HIS A 275 9.39 3.28 44.74
C HIS A 275 10.40 4.41 45.04
N SER A 276 10.11 5.24 46.04
CA SER A 276 10.93 6.42 46.38
C SER A 276 12.38 6.09 46.77
N SER A 277 12.64 4.90 47.30
CA SER A 277 13.98 4.41 47.67
C SER A 277 14.69 3.68 46.52
N THR A 278 14.06 3.50 45.36
CA THR A 278 14.64 2.76 44.24
C THR A 278 15.87 3.49 43.69
N VAL A 279 16.98 2.76 43.61
CA VAL A 279 18.20 3.16 42.91
C VAL A 279 18.20 2.49 41.55
N PHE A 280 18.24 3.30 40.51
CA PHE A 280 18.37 2.84 39.14
C PHE A 280 19.84 2.82 38.73
N HIS A 281 20.14 1.95 37.77
CA HIS A 281 21.43 1.94 37.12
C HIS A 281 21.23 1.70 35.62
N GLU A 282 21.93 2.49 34.81
CA GLU A 282 22.01 2.28 33.36
C GLU A 282 23.41 1.85 33.01
N ARG A 283 23.54 0.73 32.29
CA ARG A 283 24.83 0.19 31.88
C ARG A 283 24.90 0.05 30.37
N TYR A 284 25.77 0.84 29.77
CA TYR A 284 26.07 0.80 28.35
C TYR A 284 27.39 0.09 28.12
N ILE A 285 27.34 -1.05 27.44
CA ILE A 285 28.53 -1.83 27.09
C ILE A 285 28.75 -1.65 25.60
N THR A 286 29.86 -0.98 25.22
CA THR A 286 30.39 -1.07 23.87
C THR A 286 31.55 -2.04 23.89
N TYR A 287 31.43 -3.12 23.11
CA TYR A 287 32.48 -4.14 23.00
C TYR A 287 33.61 -3.72 22.06
N SER A 288 33.41 -2.64 21.30
CA SER A 288 34.38 -2.09 20.36
C SER A 288 35.37 -1.18 21.07
N ARG A 289 36.55 -1.71 21.41
CA ARG A 289 37.68 -0.92 21.96
C ARG A 289 38.10 0.20 21.02
N PHE A 290 38.00 -0.04 19.72
CA PHE A 290 38.20 0.96 18.67
C PHE A 290 37.39 2.24 18.90
N ILE A 291 36.11 2.13 19.24
CA ILE A 291 35.24 3.30 19.47
C ILE A 291 35.67 4.07 20.72
N ILE A 292 35.98 3.37 21.81
CA ILE A 292 36.42 3.99 23.07
C ILE A 292 37.67 4.86 22.85
N GLU A 293 38.57 4.41 21.99
CA GLU A 293 39.85 5.08 21.75
C GLU A 293 39.76 6.22 20.72
N HIS A 294 38.87 6.13 19.73
CA HIS A 294 38.77 7.13 18.65
C HIS A 294 37.61 8.13 18.80
N PHE A 295 36.53 7.75 19.48
CA PHE A 295 35.37 8.61 19.72
C PHE A 295 35.44 9.19 21.15
N CYS A 296 35.38 10.52 21.27
CA CYS A 296 35.51 11.18 22.58
C CYS A 296 34.27 10.96 23.45
N VAL A 297 34.33 9.99 24.36
CA VAL A 297 33.23 9.67 25.30
C VAL A 297 33.13 10.62 26.49
N SER A 298 34.16 11.45 26.74
CA SER A 298 34.18 12.38 27.88
C SER A 298 33.59 13.75 27.55
N HIS A 299 33.47 14.12 26.27
CA HIS A 299 33.03 15.46 25.88
C HIS A 299 31.57 15.73 26.29
N PRO A 300 31.26 16.83 27.00
CA PRO A 300 29.91 17.09 27.52
C PRO A 300 28.88 17.36 26.42
N LEU A 301 29.30 17.90 25.27
CA LEU A 301 28.43 18.21 24.13
C LEU A 301 28.34 17.08 23.09
N ARG A 302 28.84 15.87 23.38
CA ARG A 302 28.84 14.78 22.38
C ARG A 302 27.45 14.33 21.92
N GLY A 303 26.41 14.63 22.69
CA GLY A 303 25.02 14.47 22.24
C GLY A 303 24.75 15.22 20.92
N HIS A 304 25.49 16.32 20.67
CA HIS A 304 25.38 17.11 19.45
C HIS A 304 25.82 16.38 18.16
N THR A 305 26.49 15.24 18.29
CA THR A 305 26.98 14.44 17.15
C THR A 305 25.95 13.46 16.59
N VAL A 306 24.81 13.27 17.28
CA VAL A 306 23.76 12.32 16.86
C VAL A 306 22.76 13.01 15.95
N VAL A 307 22.50 12.39 14.80
CA VAL A 307 21.37 12.63 13.91
C VAL A 307 20.39 11.47 14.06
N ARG A 308 19.12 11.79 14.35
CA ARG A 308 18.02 10.82 14.43
C ARG A 308 16.70 11.51 14.10
N CYS A 309 15.71 10.74 13.67
CA CYS A 309 14.33 11.17 13.52
C CYS A 309 13.53 10.92 14.81
N SER A 310 12.50 11.72 15.01
CA SER A 310 11.46 11.43 16.01
C SER A 310 10.66 10.19 15.61
N GLU A 311 10.21 9.43 16.61
CA GLU A 311 9.41 8.22 16.37
C GLU A 311 8.10 8.53 15.66
N ASP A 312 7.47 9.65 16.03
CA ASP A 312 6.19 10.07 15.46
C ASP A 312 6.37 10.43 13.97
N PHE A 313 7.43 11.15 13.61
CA PHE A 313 7.76 11.42 12.20
C PHE A 313 8.05 10.14 11.40
N ILE A 314 8.75 9.17 11.99
CA ILE A 314 8.99 7.87 11.33
C ILE A 314 7.65 7.16 11.08
N LYS A 315 6.76 7.09 12.07
CA LYS A 315 5.45 6.44 11.94
C LYS A 315 4.63 7.10 10.84
N ASP A 316 4.54 8.43 10.85
CA ASP A 316 3.79 9.18 9.84
C ASP A 316 4.36 8.93 8.45
N SER A 317 5.68 8.95 8.32
CA SER A 317 6.38 8.70 7.06
C SER A 317 6.26 7.25 6.54
N ILE A 318 5.85 6.30 7.37
CA ILE A 318 5.65 4.89 7.00
C ILE A 318 4.17 4.55 6.82
N SER A 319 3.28 5.30 7.46
CA SER A 319 1.83 5.05 7.45
C SER A 319 1.20 5.17 6.06
N LEU A 320 0.23 4.30 5.78
CA LEU A 320 -0.61 4.40 4.58
C LEU A 320 -1.72 5.44 4.83
N PRO A 321 -2.06 6.27 3.83
CA PRO A 321 -3.19 7.20 3.92
C PRO A 321 -4.51 6.43 4.09
N PRO A 322 -5.59 7.04 4.64
CA PRO A 322 -6.80 6.34 5.03
C PRO A 322 -7.50 5.61 3.85
N LEU A 323 -8.12 4.46 4.17
CA LEU A 323 -8.99 3.69 3.28
C LEU A 323 -10.45 3.85 3.72
N TYR A 324 -11.25 4.54 2.92
CA TYR A 324 -12.69 4.69 3.13
C TYR A 324 -13.44 3.56 2.42
N ARG A 325 -14.37 2.90 3.13
CA ARG A 325 -15.21 1.83 2.58
C ARG A 325 -16.66 2.26 2.61
N THR A 326 -17.34 2.13 1.49
CA THR A 326 -18.75 2.53 1.34
C THR A 326 -19.53 1.46 0.59
N ASN A 327 -20.64 1.02 1.17
CA ASN A 327 -21.59 0.14 0.50
C ASN A 327 -22.72 1.01 -0.07
N ILE A 328 -23.02 0.85 -1.35
CA ILE A 328 -24.15 1.50 -2.03
C ILE A 328 -25.17 0.42 -2.37
N LEU A 329 -26.32 0.51 -1.72
CA LEU A 329 -27.44 -0.36 -2.00
C LEU A 329 -28.10 0.03 -3.32
N CYS A 330 -28.28 -0.96 -4.18
CA CYS A 330 -28.80 -0.81 -5.53
C CYS A 330 -30.06 -1.67 -5.74
N ARG A 331 -31.00 -1.19 -6.55
CA ARG A 331 -32.24 -1.95 -6.83
C ARG A 331 -31.97 -3.05 -7.88
N PRO A 332 -32.31 -4.32 -7.60
CA PRO A 332 -32.24 -5.39 -8.59
C PRO A 332 -33.27 -5.18 -9.72
N SER A 333 -33.02 -5.76 -10.90
CA SER A 333 -34.01 -5.74 -12.00
C SER A 333 -35.30 -6.46 -11.61
N LEU A 334 -36.42 -6.11 -12.25
CA LEU A 334 -37.70 -6.81 -12.04
C LEU A 334 -37.55 -8.31 -12.34
N SER A 335 -36.84 -8.64 -13.40
CA SER A 335 -36.53 -10.02 -13.78
C SER A 335 -35.80 -10.79 -12.67
N GLN A 336 -34.81 -10.16 -12.00
CA GLN A 336 -34.11 -10.75 -10.85
C GLN A 336 -35.00 -10.88 -9.62
N GLN A 337 -35.84 -9.88 -9.32
CA GLN A 337 -36.76 -9.92 -8.18
C GLN A 337 -37.79 -11.05 -8.29
N ILE A 338 -38.29 -11.29 -9.51
CA ILE A 338 -39.28 -12.33 -9.76
C ILE A 338 -38.69 -13.72 -9.53
N VAL A 339 -37.44 -13.96 -9.96
CA VAL A 339 -36.82 -15.30 -9.95
C VAL A 339 -35.88 -15.55 -8.77
N SER A 340 -35.71 -14.59 -7.84
CA SER A 340 -34.68 -14.59 -6.77
C SER A 340 -34.54 -15.92 -6.02
N ASP A 341 -35.68 -16.53 -5.70
CA ASP A 341 -35.76 -17.71 -4.83
C ASP A 341 -35.81 -19.02 -5.62
N ALA A 342 -35.89 -18.91 -6.96
CA ALA A 342 -36.01 -20.03 -7.87
C ALA A 342 -34.75 -20.27 -8.69
N ILE A 343 -33.66 -19.52 -8.46
CA ILE A 343 -32.40 -19.67 -9.17
C ILE A 343 -31.30 -20.25 -8.29
N ALA A 344 -30.39 -21.00 -8.91
CA ALA A 344 -29.20 -21.53 -8.24
C ALA A 344 -28.23 -20.39 -7.84
N PRO A 345 -27.39 -20.57 -6.80
CA PRO A 345 -26.45 -19.55 -6.35
C PRO A 345 -25.53 -19.01 -7.46
N GLU A 346 -25.11 -19.84 -8.40
CA GLU A 346 -24.23 -19.48 -9.52
C GLU A 346 -24.93 -18.54 -10.51
N VAL A 347 -26.19 -18.86 -10.86
CA VAL A 347 -27.05 -18.01 -11.71
C VAL A 347 -27.33 -16.69 -11.00
N ARG A 348 -27.57 -16.74 -9.69
CA ARG A 348 -27.80 -15.55 -8.86
C ARG A 348 -26.60 -14.60 -8.89
N ALA A 349 -25.39 -15.12 -8.71
CA ALA A 349 -24.15 -14.33 -8.77
C ALA A 349 -23.95 -13.62 -10.12
N LEU A 350 -24.25 -14.32 -11.23
CA LEU A 350 -24.22 -13.76 -12.58
C LEU A 350 -25.21 -12.59 -12.74
N LEU A 351 -26.45 -12.75 -12.28
CA LEU A 351 -27.47 -11.70 -12.33
C LEU A 351 -27.09 -10.49 -11.45
N HIS A 352 -26.55 -10.70 -10.24
CA HIS A 352 -26.02 -9.60 -9.42
C HIS A 352 -24.90 -8.84 -10.12
N ALA A 353 -24.08 -9.51 -10.92
CA ALA A 353 -23.03 -8.86 -11.71
C ALA A 353 -23.55 -8.17 -12.98
N GLY A 354 -24.83 -8.38 -13.34
CA GLY A 354 -25.41 -7.88 -14.59
C GLY A 354 -25.10 -8.75 -15.81
N ASP A 355 -24.59 -9.97 -15.63
CA ASP A 355 -24.28 -10.90 -16.72
C ASP A 355 -25.50 -11.80 -17.02
N THR A 356 -26.52 -11.21 -17.65
CA THR A 356 -27.74 -11.93 -18.05
C THR A 356 -27.49 -12.95 -19.16
N GLN A 357 -26.52 -12.71 -20.04
CA GLN A 357 -26.22 -13.58 -21.17
C GLN A 357 -25.65 -14.92 -20.70
N THR A 358 -24.62 -14.90 -19.84
CA THR A 358 -24.06 -16.14 -19.29
C THR A 358 -25.07 -16.86 -18.39
N ALA A 359 -25.91 -16.12 -17.67
CA ALA A 359 -26.99 -16.69 -16.86
C ALA A 359 -27.98 -17.50 -17.71
N LEU A 360 -28.40 -16.99 -18.87
CA LEU A 360 -29.28 -17.71 -19.81
C LEU A 360 -28.61 -18.97 -20.36
N THR A 361 -27.34 -18.89 -20.73
CA THR A 361 -26.58 -20.06 -21.19
C THR A 361 -26.49 -21.15 -20.12
N LEU A 362 -26.27 -20.77 -18.84
CA LEU A 362 -26.22 -21.72 -17.72
C LEU A 362 -27.59 -22.38 -17.44
N LEU A 363 -28.68 -21.70 -17.77
CA LEU A 363 -30.05 -22.23 -17.68
C LEU A 363 -30.42 -23.16 -18.86
N GLY A 364 -29.53 -23.35 -19.83
CA GLY A 364 -29.70 -24.25 -20.97
C GLY A 364 -30.33 -23.60 -22.21
N VAL A 365 -30.38 -22.27 -22.27
CA VAL A 365 -30.87 -21.51 -23.43
C VAL A 365 -29.74 -21.34 -24.44
N GLN A 366 -29.99 -21.65 -25.72
CA GLN A 366 -29.02 -21.39 -26.79
C GLN A 366 -28.95 -19.89 -27.10
N SER A 367 -27.80 -19.40 -27.56
CA SER A 367 -27.54 -17.96 -27.79
C SER A 367 -28.52 -17.26 -28.72
N ASP A 368 -29.23 -18.03 -29.55
CA ASP A 368 -30.10 -17.53 -30.61
C ASP A 368 -31.59 -17.59 -30.23
N GLU A 369 -31.93 -18.18 -29.08
CA GLU A 369 -33.31 -18.26 -28.60
C GLU A 369 -33.70 -16.97 -27.86
N PRO A 370 -34.82 -16.31 -28.22
CA PRO A 370 -35.25 -15.04 -27.63
C PRO A 370 -35.96 -15.25 -26.27
N LEU A 371 -35.42 -16.12 -25.41
CA LEU A 371 -35.99 -16.40 -24.09
C LEU A 371 -35.51 -15.38 -23.06
N THR A 372 -36.46 -14.91 -22.24
CA THR A 372 -36.16 -14.02 -21.11
C THR A 372 -35.68 -14.81 -19.90
N VAL A 373 -35.02 -14.17 -18.94
CA VAL A 373 -34.57 -14.83 -17.70
C VAL A 373 -35.74 -15.50 -16.97
N ILE A 374 -36.89 -14.82 -16.91
CA ILE A 374 -38.11 -15.36 -16.26
C ILE A 374 -38.58 -16.62 -16.98
N GLN A 375 -38.65 -16.59 -18.32
CA GLN A 375 -39.08 -17.74 -19.12
C GLN A 375 -38.11 -18.90 -18.97
N ALA A 376 -36.81 -18.65 -19.10
CA ALA A 376 -35.76 -19.66 -18.97
C ALA A 376 -35.80 -20.36 -17.61
N VAL A 377 -35.92 -19.60 -16.51
CA VAL A 377 -36.03 -20.17 -15.16
C VAL A 377 -37.32 -20.96 -14.99
N THR A 378 -38.45 -20.42 -15.47
CA THR A 378 -39.75 -21.08 -15.37
C THR A 378 -39.75 -22.41 -16.12
N GLU A 379 -39.24 -22.43 -17.36
CA GLU A 379 -39.14 -23.65 -18.16
C GLU A 379 -38.18 -24.68 -17.55
N ASN A 380 -37.03 -24.24 -17.04
CA ASN A 380 -36.06 -25.12 -16.38
C ASN A 380 -36.70 -25.81 -15.17
N ARG A 381 -37.41 -25.05 -14.32
CA ARG A 381 -38.12 -25.60 -13.15
C ARG A 381 -39.28 -26.51 -13.54
N MET A 382 -40.03 -26.17 -14.60
CA MET A 382 -41.10 -27.04 -15.11
C MET A 382 -40.56 -28.37 -15.64
N LYS A 383 -39.44 -28.35 -16.39
CA LYS A 383 -38.75 -29.56 -16.88
C LYS A 383 -38.23 -30.42 -15.72
N GLU A 384 -37.67 -29.78 -14.70
CA GLU A 384 -37.21 -30.46 -13.48
C GLU A 384 -38.37 -31.12 -12.72
N LEU A 385 -39.50 -30.40 -12.56
CA LEU A 385 -40.70 -30.92 -11.94
C LEU A 385 -41.26 -32.14 -12.69
N ASP A 386 -41.36 -32.06 -14.02
CA ASP A 386 -41.82 -33.18 -14.86
C ASP A 386 -40.92 -34.42 -14.70
N ARG A 387 -39.59 -34.21 -14.69
CA ARG A 387 -38.61 -35.28 -14.46
C ARG A 387 -38.80 -35.94 -13.09
N LEU A 388 -39.00 -35.15 -12.04
CA LEU A 388 -39.20 -35.67 -10.69
C LEU A 388 -40.53 -36.40 -10.54
N LYS A 389 -41.62 -35.91 -11.16
CA LYS A 389 -42.93 -36.60 -11.18
C LYS A 389 -42.83 -37.95 -11.87
N LYS A 390 -42.21 -38.03 -13.05
CA LYS A 390 -41.95 -39.30 -13.74
C LYS A 390 -41.08 -40.27 -12.90
N THR A 391 -40.08 -39.73 -12.21
CA THR A 391 -39.22 -40.53 -11.32
C THR A 391 -40.00 -41.04 -10.11
N TYR A 392 -40.90 -40.22 -9.56
CA TYR A 392 -41.80 -40.60 -8.47
C TYR A 392 -42.74 -41.73 -8.91
N GLU A 393 -43.40 -41.59 -10.07
CA GLU A 393 -44.27 -42.62 -10.64
C GLU A 393 -43.52 -43.94 -10.85
N PHE A 394 -42.32 -43.87 -11.44
CA PHE A 394 -41.47 -45.03 -11.63
C PHE A 394 -41.13 -45.70 -10.30
N LYS A 395 -40.62 -44.96 -9.32
CA LYS A 395 -40.30 -45.50 -8.00
C LYS A 395 -41.53 -46.04 -7.28
N ALA A 396 -42.68 -45.37 -7.37
CA ALA A 396 -43.92 -45.83 -6.76
C ALA A 396 -44.38 -47.20 -7.32
N SER A 397 -44.05 -47.47 -8.60
CA SER A 397 -44.37 -48.72 -9.30
C SER A 397 -43.40 -49.89 -9.05
N ILE A 398 -42.22 -49.65 -8.46
CA ILE A 398 -41.22 -50.70 -8.16
C ILE A 398 -41.59 -51.48 -6.89
N SER A 399 -41.22 -52.77 -6.84
CA SER A 399 -41.32 -53.61 -5.65
C SER A 399 -40.16 -53.34 -4.69
N TYR A 400 -40.49 -53.11 -3.41
CA TYR A 400 -39.51 -52.85 -2.35
C TYR A 400 -39.44 -54.04 -1.40
N SER A 401 -38.26 -54.25 -0.80
CA SER A 401 -38.03 -55.31 0.19
C SER A 401 -38.83 -55.11 1.48
N THR A 402 -39.12 -53.86 1.87
CA THR A 402 -39.95 -53.51 3.03
C THR A 402 -40.83 -52.29 2.74
N PRO A 403 -41.99 -52.15 3.42
CA PRO A 403 -42.84 -50.94 3.31
C PRO A 403 -42.10 -49.66 3.69
N LYS A 404 -41.26 -49.72 4.73
CA LYS A 404 -40.46 -48.58 5.21
C LYS A 404 -39.45 -48.08 4.16
N ALA A 405 -38.81 -48.99 3.43
CA ALA A 405 -37.88 -48.63 2.35
C ALA A 405 -38.61 -47.93 1.17
N LYS A 406 -39.89 -48.26 0.94
CA LYS A 406 -40.73 -47.56 -0.04
C LYS A 406 -41.05 -46.14 0.40
N GLU A 407 -41.43 -45.96 1.66
CA GLU A 407 -41.74 -44.65 2.24
C GLU A 407 -40.52 -43.71 2.22
N GLU A 408 -39.34 -44.17 2.67
CA GLU A 408 -38.12 -43.37 2.67
C GLU A 408 -37.68 -42.97 1.24
N ALA A 409 -37.85 -43.86 0.26
CA ALA A 409 -37.52 -43.58 -1.13
C ALA A 409 -38.45 -42.54 -1.79
N LEU A 410 -39.71 -42.44 -1.33
CA LEU A 410 -40.72 -41.53 -1.86
C LEU A 410 -40.81 -40.21 -1.08
N ALA A 411 -40.52 -40.20 0.23
CA ALA A 411 -40.59 -39.01 1.07
C ALA A 411 -39.69 -37.88 0.56
N ASN A 412 -38.42 -38.19 0.25
CA ASN A 412 -37.46 -37.23 -0.29
C ASN A 412 -37.87 -36.68 -1.66
N LEU A 413 -38.53 -37.48 -2.50
CA LEU A 413 -39.03 -37.02 -3.80
C LEU A 413 -40.26 -36.13 -3.63
N THR A 414 -41.16 -36.51 -2.73
CA THR A 414 -42.40 -35.76 -2.46
C THR A 414 -42.08 -34.36 -1.94
N ALA A 415 -41.13 -34.24 -0.99
CA ALA A 415 -40.68 -32.96 -0.48
C ALA A 415 -40.04 -32.06 -1.55
N LYS A 416 -39.28 -32.63 -2.49
CA LYS A 416 -38.70 -31.88 -3.62
C LYS A 416 -39.75 -31.42 -4.62
N ILE A 417 -40.74 -32.27 -4.91
CA ILE A 417 -41.85 -31.95 -5.81
C ILE A 417 -42.68 -30.81 -5.22
N SER A 418 -43.08 -30.90 -3.95
CA SER A 418 -43.87 -29.85 -3.29
C SER A 418 -43.12 -28.51 -3.26
N HIS A 419 -41.81 -28.54 -3.00
CA HIS A 419 -40.98 -27.33 -3.00
C HIS A 419 -40.91 -26.66 -4.38
N LEU A 420 -40.70 -27.44 -5.45
CA LEU A 420 -40.68 -26.89 -6.82
C LEU A 420 -42.05 -26.36 -7.27
N GLU A 421 -43.14 -27.03 -6.88
CA GLU A 421 -44.50 -26.56 -7.16
C GLU A 421 -44.78 -25.21 -6.49
N GLU A 422 -44.36 -25.06 -5.24
CA GLU A 422 -44.45 -23.81 -4.49
C GLU A 422 -43.59 -22.70 -5.13
N GLN A 423 -42.35 -23.00 -5.54
CA GLN A 423 -41.49 -22.04 -6.24
C GLN A 423 -42.12 -21.57 -7.57
N ILE A 424 -42.66 -22.48 -8.38
CA ILE A 424 -43.31 -22.13 -9.65
C ILE A 424 -44.57 -21.27 -9.40
N LYS A 425 -45.33 -21.60 -8.36
CA LYS A 425 -46.50 -20.81 -7.94
C LYS A 425 -46.09 -19.38 -7.56
N ASN A 426 -45.05 -19.24 -6.73
CA ASN A 426 -44.54 -17.94 -6.29
C ASN A 426 -44.05 -17.08 -7.46
N ILE A 427 -43.38 -17.68 -8.45
CA ILE A 427 -42.97 -16.95 -9.68
C ILE A 427 -44.20 -16.41 -10.41
N LYS A 428 -45.25 -17.21 -10.59
CA LYS A 428 -46.49 -16.78 -11.26
C LYS A 428 -47.19 -15.64 -10.53
N GLU A 429 -47.33 -15.76 -9.20
CA GLU A 429 -47.90 -14.71 -8.36
C GLU A 429 -47.10 -13.40 -8.47
N ARG A 430 -45.76 -13.47 -8.49
CA ARG A 430 -44.91 -12.28 -8.69
C ARG A 430 -45.08 -11.66 -10.09
N ILE A 431 -45.19 -12.47 -11.14
CA ILE A 431 -45.44 -11.98 -12.51
C ILE A 431 -46.77 -11.21 -12.58
N GLU A 432 -47.82 -11.74 -11.93
CA GLU A 432 -49.13 -11.08 -11.86
C GLU A 432 -49.03 -9.74 -11.13
N ASN A 433 -48.31 -9.69 -10.00
CA ASN A 433 -48.10 -8.47 -9.22
C ASN A 433 -47.40 -7.36 -10.03
N PHE A 434 -46.43 -7.72 -10.89
CA PHE A 434 -45.68 -6.75 -11.71
C PHE A 434 -46.25 -6.54 -13.12
N GLN A 435 -47.41 -7.11 -13.46
CA GLN A 435 -47.95 -7.15 -14.82
C GLN A 435 -48.16 -5.75 -15.46
N HIS A 436 -48.31 -4.71 -14.65
CA HIS A 436 -48.54 -3.33 -15.10
C HIS A 436 -47.26 -2.48 -15.18
N GLU A 437 -46.16 -2.98 -14.63
CA GLU A 437 -44.86 -2.32 -14.60
C GLU A 437 -43.86 -2.96 -15.58
N MET A 438 -44.15 -4.16 -16.09
CA MET A 438 -43.33 -4.88 -17.05
C MET A 438 -43.76 -4.62 -18.50
N CYS A 439 -42.78 -4.61 -19.40
CA CYS A 439 -43.00 -4.71 -20.83
C CYS A 439 -43.56 -6.11 -21.16
N PRO A 440 -44.74 -6.24 -21.78
CA PRO A 440 -45.37 -7.54 -22.08
C PRO A 440 -44.65 -8.39 -23.14
N ILE A 441 -43.62 -7.85 -23.81
CA ILE A 441 -42.85 -8.54 -24.84
C ILE A 441 -41.58 -9.14 -24.23
N CYS A 442 -40.77 -8.33 -23.55
CA CYS A 442 -39.50 -8.77 -22.97
C CYS A 442 -39.60 -9.15 -21.49
N PHE A 443 -40.77 -8.98 -20.86
CA PHE A 443 -41.00 -9.26 -19.44
C PHE A 443 -39.97 -8.61 -18.51
N ASP A 444 -39.52 -7.42 -18.88
CA ASP A 444 -38.56 -6.61 -18.12
C ASP A 444 -39.06 -5.17 -18.00
N GLU A 445 -38.38 -4.37 -17.21
CA GLU A 445 -38.71 -2.96 -17.03
C GLU A 445 -38.60 -2.20 -18.39
N PRO A 446 -39.64 -1.48 -18.82
CA PRO A 446 -39.66 -0.84 -20.13
C PRO A 446 -38.51 0.15 -20.33
N SER A 447 -37.65 -0.11 -21.34
CA SER A 447 -36.65 0.86 -21.80
C SER A 447 -37.26 1.77 -22.88
N ASP A 448 -37.12 3.09 -22.72
CA ASP A 448 -37.79 4.09 -23.57
C ASP A 448 -39.31 3.81 -23.71
N SER A 449 -40.03 3.89 -22.60
CA SER A 449 -41.44 3.52 -22.45
C SER A 449 -42.38 4.13 -23.49
N LEU A 450 -43.03 3.27 -24.29
CA LEU A 450 -44.11 3.62 -25.21
C LEU A 450 -45.44 3.04 -24.70
N LEU A 451 -46.46 3.89 -24.62
CA LEU A 451 -47.82 3.55 -24.23
C LEU A 451 -48.68 3.27 -25.47
N THR A 452 -49.36 2.13 -25.49
CA THR A 452 -50.41 1.85 -26.48
C THR A 452 -51.71 2.54 -26.08
N LYS A 453 -52.40 3.18 -27.02
CA LYS A 453 -53.72 3.81 -26.74
C LYS A 453 -54.85 2.81 -26.54
N CYS A 454 -54.73 1.61 -27.11
CA CYS A 454 -55.82 0.63 -27.16
C CYS A 454 -56.05 -0.09 -25.82
N CYS A 455 -54.98 -0.57 -25.19
CA CYS A 455 -55.04 -1.29 -23.92
C CYS A 455 -54.29 -0.56 -22.80
N SER A 456 -53.81 0.66 -23.05
CA SER A 456 -53.07 1.49 -22.09
C SER A 456 -51.89 0.74 -21.44
N ARG A 457 -51.18 -0.07 -22.22
CA ARG A 457 -50.05 -0.88 -21.75
C ARG A 457 -48.72 -0.27 -22.18
N ILE A 458 -47.72 -0.44 -21.33
CA ILE A 458 -46.37 0.10 -21.53
C ILE A 458 -45.48 -0.97 -22.16
N PHE A 459 -44.71 -0.60 -23.16
CA PHE A 459 -43.74 -1.47 -23.84
C PHE A 459 -42.40 -0.75 -23.97
N CYS A 460 -41.30 -1.49 -24.09
CA CYS A 460 -40.04 -0.91 -24.56
C CYS A 460 -40.21 -0.41 -25.99
N ALA A 461 -39.61 0.74 -26.34
CA ALA A 461 -39.70 1.28 -27.70
C ALA A 461 -39.25 0.26 -28.75
N THR A 462 -38.09 -0.37 -28.54
CA THR A 462 -37.55 -1.39 -29.44
C THR A 462 -38.48 -2.59 -29.57
N CYS A 463 -39.07 -3.06 -28.47
CA CYS A 463 -39.95 -4.23 -28.45
C CYS A 463 -41.24 -4.00 -29.26
N ILE A 464 -41.96 -2.92 -28.98
CA ILE A 464 -43.24 -2.66 -29.66
C ILE A 464 -43.04 -2.28 -31.13
N LEU A 465 -42.00 -1.49 -31.45
CA LEU A 465 -41.72 -1.12 -32.83
C LEU A 465 -41.33 -2.35 -33.66
N THR A 466 -40.50 -3.25 -33.13
CA THR A 466 -40.13 -4.50 -33.81
C THR A 466 -41.32 -5.45 -33.97
N SER A 467 -42.30 -5.40 -33.06
CA SER A 467 -43.52 -6.19 -33.21
C SER A 467 -44.44 -5.62 -34.31
N LEU A 468 -44.61 -4.29 -34.33
CA LEU A 468 -45.44 -3.59 -35.29
C LEU A 468 -44.89 -3.64 -36.73
N THR A 469 -43.57 -3.81 -36.91
CA THR A 469 -42.98 -4.05 -38.25
C THR A 469 -43.39 -5.40 -38.84
N ARG A 470 -43.72 -6.40 -38.00
CA ARG A 470 -44.19 -7.71 -38.45
C ARG A 470 -45.70 -7.70 -38.73
N LYS A 471 -46.49 -7.08 -37.85
CA LYS A 471 -47.94 -6.96 -37.99
C LYS A 471 -48.44 -5.70 -37.29
N LEU A 472 -49.23 -4.86 -37.97
CA LEU A 472 -49.76 -3.59 -37.43
C LEU A 472 -50.91 -3.79 -36.42
N GLU A 473 -50.76 -4.71 -35.48
CA GLU A 473 -51.73 -5.02 -34.42
C GLU A 473 -51.04 -4.95 -33.06
N CYS A 474 -51.78 -4.53 -32.03
CA CYS A 474 -51.29 -4.55 -30.66
C CYS A 474 -50.97 -6.00 -30.24
N PRO A 475 -49.77 -6.30 -29.70
CA PRO A 475 -49.38 -7.65 -29.30
C PRO A 475 -50.27 -8.27 -28.21
N LEU A 476 -50.97 -7.44 -27.44
CA LEU A 476 -51.81 -7.88 -26.32
C LEU A 476 -53.29 -8.02 -26.68
N CYS A 477 -53.89 -6.98 -27.26
CA CYS A 477 -55.33 -6.94 -27.52
C CYS A 477 -55.69 -7.09 -28.99
N ARG A 478 -54.68 -7.28 -29.87
CA ARG A 478 -54.82 -7.46 -31.33
C ARG A 478 -55.54 -6.32 -32.06
N THR A 479 -55.77 -5.19 -31.40
CA THR A 479 -56.35 -3.98 -32.02
C THR A 479 -55.35 -3.38 -33.00
N LEU A 480 -55.81 -3.00 -34.19
CA LEU A 480 -54.97 -2.35 -35.21
C LEU A 480 -54.26 -1.12 -34.62
N THR A 481 -52.93 -1.13 -34.61
CA THR A 481 -52.11 -0.11 -33.96
C THR A 481 -50.98 0.31 -34.88
N HIS A 482 -50.96 1.58 -35.29
CA HIS A 482 -49.88 2.16 -36.09
C HIS A 482 -48.80 2.77 -35.17
N PRO A 483 -47.50 2.78 -35.53
CA PRO A 483 -46.46 3.42 -34.72
C PRO A 483 -46.75 4.87 -34.32
N SER A 484 -47.43 5.64 -35.17
CA SER A 484 -47.87 7.02 -34.86
C SER A 484 -48.93 7.12 -33.75
N HIS A 485 -49.57 6.02 -33.39
CA HIS A 485 -50.56 5.96 -32.30
C HIS A 485 -49.93 5.64 -30.95
N LEU A 486 -48.64 5.29 -30.90
CA LEU A 486 -47.90 5.10 -29.66
C LEU A 486 -47.58 6.46 -29.03
N ARG A 487 -47.75 6.57 -27.72
CA ARG A 487 -47.34 7.77 -26.98
C ARG A 487 -46.07 7.47 -26.20
N LYS A 488 -45.01 8.26 -26.43
CA LYS A 488 -43.84 8.22 -25.55
C LYS A 488 -44.25 8.72 -24.18
N ILE A 489 -43.99 7.92 -23.15
CA ILE A 489 -44.11 8.39 -21.78
C ILE A 489 -42.83 9.16 -21.49
N SER A 490 -42.88 10.48 -21.65
CA SER A 490 -41.91 11.35 -21.03
C SER A 490 -42.38 11.60 -19.60
N LEU A 491 -41.63 11.12 -18.61
CA LEU A 491 -41.70 11.71 -17.26
C LEU A 491 -41.38 13.20 -17.45
N GLY A 492 -42.39 14.05 -17.27
CA GLY A 492 -42.33 15.45 -17.64
C GLY A 492 -41.16 16.16 -16.95
N SER A 493 -40.25 16.70 -17.76
CA SER A 493 -39.41 17.84 -17.41
C SER A 493 -40.29 19.08 -17.33
N SER A 494 -41.04 19.25 -16.24
CA SER A 494 -41.77 20.48 -15.92
C SER A 494 -42.05 20.59 -14.42
N SER A 495 -40.98 20.67 -13.64
CA SER A 495 -40.89 21.51 -12.45
C SER A 495 -39.43 21.52 -12.00
N VAL A 496 -38.89 22.70 -11.69
CA VAL A 496 -37.61 22.86 -11.00
C VAL A 496 -37.72 22.11 -9.68
N GLN A 497 -37.27 20.86 -9.65
CA GLN A 497 -37.16 20.06 -8.43
C GLN A 497 -35.68 19.78 -8.24
N VAL A 498 -35.19 20.13 -7.05
CA VAL A 498 -33.96 19.61 -6.45
C VAL A 498 -33.88 18.12 -6.77
N PRO A 499 -32.72 17.57 -7.21
CA PRO A 499 -32.63 16.15 -7.54
C PRO A 499 -33.03 15.35 -6.30
N VAL A 500 -34.22 14.77 -6.31
CA VAL A 500 -34.64 13.80 -5.29
C VAL A 500 -33.69 12.63 -5.48
N GLU A 501 -32.76 12.45 -4.54
CA GLU A 501 -31.86 11.32 -4.56
C GLU A 501 -32.70 10.05 -4.46
N ASP A 502 -32.68 9.22 -5.50
CA ASP A 502 -33.25 7.88 -5.43
C ASP A 502 -32.53 7.13 -4.30
N PRO A 503 -33.26 6.70 -3.25
CA PRO A 503 -32.65 6.01 -2.11
C PRO A 503 -32.05 4.65 -2.50
N MET A 504 -32.44 4.08 -3.65
CA MET A 504 -31.92 2.80 -4.11
C MET A 504 -31.79 2.76 -5.64
N PRO A 505 -30.77 3.45 -6.21
CA PRO A 505 -30.57 3.53 -7.65
C PRO A 505 -30.23 2.17 -8.28
N LYS A 506 -30.34 2.04 -9.60
CA LYS A 506 -29.78 0.86 -10.29
C LYS A 506 -28.25 0.90 -10.21
N LYS A 507 -27.58 -0.27 -10.22
CA LYS A 507 -26.10 -0.36 -10.16
C LYS A 507 -25.40 0.53 -11.19
N ARG A 508 -25.93 0.58 -12.41
CA ARG A 508 -25.41 1.43 -13.50
C ARG A 508 -25.55 2.91 -13.19
N GLU A 509 -26.71 3.34 -12.72
CA GLU A 509 -26.96 4.74 -12.34
C GLU A 509 -26.07 5.16 -11.16
N ALA A 510 -25.91 4.29 -10.17
CA ALA A 510 -25.00 4.50 -9.04
C ALA A 510 -23.55 4.67 -9.51
N LEU A 511 -23.08 3.81 -10.42
CA LEU A 511 -21.75 3.90 -11.02
C LEU A 511 -21.57 5.23 -11.75
N LEU A 512 -22.51 5.60 -12.62
CA LEU A 512 -22.44 6.86 -13.38
C LEU A 512 -22.49 8.08 -12.46
N LYS A 513 -23.28 8.05 -11.38
CA LYS A 513 -23.30 9.09 -10.34
C LYS A 513 -21.93 9.25 -9.68
N LEU A 514 -21.32 8.16 -9.23
CA LEU A 514 -19.98 8.17 -8.62
C LEU A 514 -18.92 8.78 -9.55
N LEU A 515 -18.97 8.46 -10.84
CA LEU A 515 -18.05 9.01 -11.84
C LEU A 515 -18.26 10.51 -12.07
N ARG A 516 -19.53 10.98 -12.08
CA ARG A 516 -19.86 12.41 -12.24
C ARG A 516 -19.46 13.25 -11.02
N ASP A 517 -19.71 12.73 -9.82
CA ASP A 517 -19.41 13.43 -8.57
C ASP A 517 -17.90 13.56 -8.32
N ASN A 518 -17.09 12.74 -9.00
CA ASN A 518 -15.64 12.70 -8.85
C ASN A 518 -14.91 12.93 -10.20
N PRO A 519 -14.98 14.14 -10.80
CA PRO A 519 -14.47 14.40 -12.16
C PRO A 519 -12.94 14.26 -12.30
N ASN A 520 -12.20 14.44 -11.20
CA ASN A 520 -10.74 14.25 -11.14
C ASN A 520 -10.33 12.84 -10.69
N GLY A 521 -11.31 11.96 -10.47
CA GLY A 521 -11.09 10.58 -10.05
C GLY A 521 -10.42 9.73 -11.12
N LYS A 522 -9.58 8.81 -10.66
CA LYS A 522 -9.07 7.66 -11.39
C LYS A 522 -9.67 6.40 -10.79
N PHE A 523 -10.39 5.63 -11.60
CA PHE A 523 -11.28 4.57 -11.15
C PHE A 523 -10.82 3.19 -11.63
N LEU A 524 -10.78 2.23 -10.72
CA LEU A 524 -10.67 0.80 -11.05
C LEU A 524 -12.01 0.14 -10.79
N ILE A 525 -12.63 -0.40 -11.82
CA ILE A 525 -13.95 -1.03 -11.76
C ILE A 525 -13.76 -2.54 -11.94
N PHE A 526 -14.17 -3.31 -10.95
CA PHE A 526 -13.98 -4.76 -10.90
C PHE A 526 -15.29 -5.53 -11.02
N SER A 527 -15.25 -6.61 -11.79
CA SER A 527 -16.26 -7.66 -11.85
C SER A 527 -15.60 -9.03 -12.06
N ARG A 528 -16.24 -10.13 -11.64
CA ARG A 528 -15.82 -11.49 -12.00
C ARG A 528 -16.11 -11.82 -13.46
N TYR A 529 -17.01 -11.08 -14.10
CA TYR A 529 -17.55 -11.41 -15.41
C TYR A 529 -17.29 -10.29 -16.41
N ASP A 530 -17.02 -10.67 -17.66
CA ASP A 530 -16.62 -9.70 -18.68
C ASP A 530 -17.79 -9.09 -19.46
N ASN A 531 -18.89 -9.81 -19.60
CA ASN A 531 -20.05 -9.37 -20.39
C ASN A 531 -20.63 -8.01 -19.95
N PRO A 532 -20.71 -7.68 -18.64
CA PRO A 532 -21.19 -6.38 -18.19
C PRO A 532 -20.33 -5.20 -18.69
N PHE A 533 -19.04 -5.43 -18.97
CA PHE A 533 -18.12 -4.35 -19.32
C PHE A 533 -18.47 -3.66 -20.63
N THR A 534 -18.97 -4.38 -21.64
CA THR A 534 -19.30 -3.78 -22.94
C THR A 534 -20.39 -2.70 -22.81
N GLN A 535 -21.44 -3.00 -22.03
CA GLN A 535 -22.53 -2.06 -21.78
C GLN A 535 -22.05 -0.88 -20.94
N ILE A 536 -21.34 -1.16 -19.84
CA ILE A 536 -20.79 -0.13 -18.95
C ILE A 536 -19.82 0.79 -19.70
N GLN A 537 -19.00 0.24 -20.59
CA GLN A 537 -18.06 1.02 -21.38
C GLN A 537 -18.80 2.04 -22.25
N SER A 538 -19.84 1.62 -22.98
CA SER A 538 -20.62 2.52 -23.83
C SER A 538 -21.30 3.66 -23.04
N GLU A 539 -21.78 3.37 -21.83
CA GLU A 539 -22.42 4.36 -20.96
C GLU A 539 -21.40 5.35 -20.35
N ILE A 540 -20.18 4.89 -20.03
CA ILE A 540 -19.10 5.76 -19.54
C ILE A 540 -18.55 6.65 -20.66
N GLU A 541 -18.38 6.10 -21.87
CA GLU A 541 -17.94 6.86 -23.04
C GLU A 541 -18.94 7.97 -23.40
N ALA A 542 -20.25 7.74 -23.21
CA ALA A 542 -21.28 8.77 -23.37
C ALA A 542 -21.16 9.95 -22.38
N LEU A 543 -20.41 9.78 -21.28
CA LEU A 543 -20.05 10.86 -20.35
C LEU A 543 -18.76 11.60 -20.72
N ASN A 544 -18.17 11.32 -21.89
CA ASN A 544 -16.87 11.83 -22.33
C ASN A 544 -15.72 11.44 -21.38
N ILE A 545 -15.79 10.26 -20.76
CA ILE A 545 -14.73 9.72 -19.90
C ILE A 545 -13.99 8.61 -20.64
N GLU A 546 -12.66 8.73 -20.76
CA GLU A 546 -11.84 7.68 -21.38
C GLU A 546 -11.78 6.44 -20.47
N VAL A 547 -12.29 5.32 -20.97
CA VAL A 547 -12.37 4.03 -20.31
C VAL A 547 -11.69 2.95 -21.15
N LYS A 548 -10.95 2.04 -20.51
CA LYS A 548 -10.35 0.87 -21.19
C LYS A 548 -10.50 -0.39 -20.36
N GLN A 549 -10.74 -1.50 -21.05
CA GLN A 549 -10.68 -2.82 -20.45
C GLN A 549 -9.24 -3.34 -20.45
N VAL A 550 -8.80 -3.90 -19.32
CA VAL A 550 -7.45 -4.46 -19.20
C VAL A 550 -7.45 -5.89 -19.75
N LYS A 551 -7.18 -6.03 -21.05
CA LYS A 551 -7.06 -7.32 -21.76
C LYS A 551 -5.92 -7.30 -22.78
N GLY A 552 -5.39 -8.49 -23.10
CA GLY A 552 -4.38 -8.69 -24.15
C GLY A 552 -3.00 -9.09 -23.65
N THR A 553 -1.98 -8.87 -24.48
CA THR A 553 -0.57 -9.21 -24.18
C THR A 553 0.01 -8.30 -23.08
N LYS A 554 1.13 -8.71 -22.48
CA LYS A 554 1.81 -7.95 -21.42
C LYS A 554 2.12 -6.49 -21.83
N ASP A 555 2.51 -6.27 -23.09
CA ASP A 555 2.85 -4.94 -23.61
C ASP A 555 1.62 -4.04 -23.72
N SER A 556 0.49 -4.59 -24.19
CA SER A 556 -0.78 -3.87 -24.27
C SER A 556 -1.29 -3.44 -22.88
N ILE A 557 -1.18 -4.35 -21.91
CA ILE A 557 -1.53 -4.08 -20.52
C ILE A 557 -0.64 -2.97 -19.95
N GLN A 558 0.68 -3.05 -20.16
CA GLN A 558 1.60 -2.03 -19.65
C GLN A 558 1.37 -0.65 -20.30
N ALA A 559 1.08 -0.60 -21.59
CA ALA A 559 0.73 0.63 -22.29
C ALA A 559 -0.55 1.27 -21.70
N THR A 560 -1.57 0.46 -21.44
CA THR A 560 -2.83 0.89 -20.82
C THR A 560 -2.60 1.42 -19.40
N LEU A 561 -1.79 0.74 -18.59
CA LEU A 561 -1.44 1.19 -17.23
C LEU A 561 -0.64 2.50 -17.23
N ASN A 562 0.28 2.66 -18.18
CA ASN A 562 1.03 3.90 -18.34
C ASN A 562 0.11 5.08 -18.72
N ALA A 563 -0.85 4.86 -19.62
CA ALA A 563 -1.86 5.85 -19.99
C ALA A 563 -2.75 6.25 -18.80
N PHE A 564 -3.15 5.27 -17.98
CA PHE A 564 -3.90 5.51 -16.75
C PHE A 564 -3.09 6.29 -15.69
N SER A 565 -1.82 5.94 -15.51
CA SER A 565 -0.93 6.65 -14.58
C SER A 565 -0.77 8.12 -14.98
N LYS A 566 -0.61 8.40 -16.29
CA LYS A 566 -0.55 9.76 -16.86
C LYS A 566 -1.89 10.50 -16.84
N GLY A 567 -3.01 9.82 -16.54
CA GLY A 567 -4.34 10.41 -16.49
C GLY A 567 -5.01 10.61 -17.85
N GLN A 568 -4.51 9.97 -18.91
CA GLN A 568 -5.17 9.93 -20.22
C GLN A 568 -6.43 9.06 -20.10
N VAL A 569 -6.26 7.82 -19.64
CA VAL A 569 -7.37 6.93 -19.25
C VAL A 569 -7.77 7.21 -17.82
N LYS A 570 -9.07 7.43 -17.55
CA LYS A 570 -9.59 7.67 -16.19
C LYS A 570 -10.24 6.44 -15.57
N CYS A 571 -10.77 5.53 -16.38
CA CYS A 571 -11.47 4.33 -15.91
C CYS A 571 -10.82 3.06 -16.47
N LEU A 572 -10.49 2.11 -15.60
CA LEU A 572 -10.06 0.77 -16.01
C LEU A 572 -11.10 -0.27 -15.60
N LEU A 573 -11.50 -1.12 -16.55
CA LEU A 573 -12.37 -2.28 -16.31
C LEU A 573 -11.49 -3.52 -16.16
N LEU A 574 -11.57 -4.18 -15.00
CA LEU A 574 -10.74 -5.33 -14.66
C LEU A 574 -11.58 -6.53 -14.24
N ASN A 575 -11.28 -7.68 -14.84
CA ASN A 575 -11.83 -8.95 -14.38
C ASN A 575 -11.09 -9.43 -13.12
N SER A 576 -11.76 -9.69 -12.00
CA SER A 576 -11.11 -10.11 -10.75
C SER A 576 -10.42 -11.48 -10.84
N LEU A 577 -10.94 -12.41 -11.64
CA LEU A 577 -10.40 -13.76 -11.81
C LEU A 577 -9.18 -13.79 -12.74
N HIS A 578 -9.21 -13.00 -13.81
CA HIS A 578 -8.14 -12.97 -14.82
C HIS A 578 -7.09 -11.88 -14.60
N ALA A 579 -7.35 -10.89 -13.75
CA ALA A 579 -6.35 -9.90 -13.33
C ALA A 579 -5.30 -10.48 -12.35
N GLY A 580 -5.10 -11.81 -12.31
CA GLY A 580 -4.09 -12.52 -11.52
C GLY A 580 -2.63 -12.17 -11.85
N ALA A 581 -2.36 -11.38 -12.90
CA ALA A 581 -1.06 -10.75 -13.10
C ALA A 581 -0.81 -9.76 -11.95
N GLY A 582 0.38 -9.77 -11.33
CA GLY A 582 0.77 -8.93 -10.18
C GLY A 582 0.85 -7.42 -10.46
N LEU A 583 -0.16 -6.83 -11.10
CA LEU A 583 -0.25 -5.42 -11.46
C LEU A 583 -0.40 -4.57 -10.20
N THR A 584 0.49 -3.59 -10.05
CA THR A 584 0.45 -2.60 -8.97
C THR A 584 -0.05 -1.28 -9.53
N ILE A 585 -1.19 -0.79 -9.06
CA ILE A 585 -1.90 0.38 -9.62
C ILE A 585 -2.17 1.41 -8.51
N THR A 586 -1.11 1.95 -7.93
CA THR A 586 -1.18 2.90 -6.80
C THR A 586 -1.73 4.28 -7.19
N SER A 587 -1.78 4.62 -8.48
CA SER A 587 -2.32 5.88 -8.99
C SER A 587 -3.85 5.97 -8.98
N ALA A 588 -4.55 4.87 -8.68
CA ALA A 588 -6.00 4.86 -8.59
C ALA A 588 -6.49 5.61 -7.35
N THR A 589 -7.53 6.42 -7.47
CA THR A 589 -8.16 7.12 -6.34
C THR A 589 -9.37 6.36 -5.78
N HIS A 590 -10.05 5.61 -6.64
CA HIS A 590 -11.30 4.93 -6.38
C HIS A 590 -11.22 3.49 -6.87
N VAL A 591 -11.70 2.54 -6.07
CA VAL A 591 -11.92 1.14 -6.44
C VAL A 591 -13.41 0.87 -6.29
N ILE A 592 -14.05 0.34 -7.33
CA ILE A 592 -15.48 0.07 -7.38
C ILE A 592 -15.69 -1.40 -7.69
N LEU A 593 -16.40 -2.11 -6.82
CA LEU A 593 -16.82 -3.50 -7.02
C LEU A 593 -18.27 -3.51 -7.49
N LEU A 594 -18.53 -4.08 -8.68
CA LEU A 594 -19.87 -4.10 -9.28
C LEU A 594 -20.84 -5.08 -8.62
N HIS A 595 -20.33 -6.04 -7.87
CA HIS A 595 -21.10 -7.03 -7.11
C HIS A 595 -20.26 -7.53 -5.94
N LYS A 596 -20.87 -8.33 -5.06
CA LYS A 596 -20.17 -8.94 -3.92
C LYS A 596 -19.01 -9.80 -4.39
N MET A 597 -17.87 -9.62 -3.73
CA MET A 597 -16.67 -10.44 -3.84
C MET A 597 -16.43 -11.12 -2.49
N ASP A 598 -15.67 -12.22 -2.47
CA ASP A 598 -15.24 -12.78 -1.19
C ASP A 598 -14.15 -11.91 -0.54
N LEU A 599 -13.87 -12.16 0.74
CA LEU A 599 -12.94 -11.35 1.52
C LEU A 599 -11.51 -11.40 0.98
N ASP A 600 -11.09 -12.52 0.40
CA ASP A 600 -9.72 -12.70 -0.06
C ASP A 600 -9.52 -12.07 -1.44
N GLU A 601 -10.50 -12.18 -2.33
CA GLU A 601 -10.58 -11.45 -3.58
C GLU A 601 -10.59 -9.93 -3.33
N GLU A 602 -11.43 -9.45 -2.40
CA GLU A 602 -11.48 -8.02 -2.06
C GLU A 602 -10.13 -7.53 -1.51
N LYS A 603 -9.52 -8.27 -0.59
CA LYS A 603 -8.18 -7.94 -0.07
C LYS A 603 -7.15 -7.92 -1.18
N GLN A 604 -7.20 -8.86 -2.12
CA GLN A 604 -6.28 -8.91 -3.24
C GLN A 604 -6.48 -7.72 -4.18
N ILE A 605 -7.74 -7.38 -4.50
CA ILE A 605 -8.11 -6.24 -5.34
C ILE A 605 -7.68 -4.92 -4.68
N THR A 606 -8.08 -4.71 -3.42
CA THR A 606 -7.71 -3.52 -2.64
C THR A 606 -6.21 -3.42 -2.50
N GLY A 607 -5.55 -4.54 -2.23
CA GLY A 607 -4.10 -4.67 -2.15
C GLY A 607 -3.36 -4.36 -3.45
N ARG A 608 -4.01 -4.13 -4.60
CA ARG A 608 -3.36 -3.63 -5.83
C ARG A 608 -3.23 -2.11 -5.87
N ALA A 609 -4.15 -1.40 -5.23
CA ALA A 609 -4.20 0.06 -5.18
C ALA A 609 -3.76 0.64 -3.81
N TYR A 610 -4.02 -0.09 -2.73
CA TYR A 610 -3.68 0.24 -1.35
C TYR A 610 -2.34 -0.40 -0.97
N ARG A 611 -1.24 0.14 -1.52
CA ARG A 611 0.13 -0.30 -1.25
C ARG A 611 1.03 0.84 -0.79
N MET A 612 2.17 0.45 -0.20
CA MET A 612 3.23 1.36 0.25
C MET A 612 3.65 2.32 -0.88
N GLY A 613 3.75 3.62 -0.57
CA GLY A 613 4.07 4.68 -1.53
C GLY A 613 2.88 5.54 -1.98
N ARG A 614 1.67 5.21 -1.51
CA ARG A 614 0.46 6.04 -1.70
C ARG A 614 0.50 7.27 -0.78
N LYS A 615 0.11 8.44 -1.31
CA LYS A 615 0.01 9.70 -0.56
C LYS A 615 -1.43 10.10 -0.25
N ASP A 616 -2.35 9.80 -1.17
CA ASP A 616 -3.75 10.21 -1.08
C ASP A 616 -4.64 9.07 -0.53
N PRO A 617 -5.80 9.37 0.10
CA PRO A 617 -6.75 8.36 0.53
C PRO A 617 -7.20 7.44 -0.60
N LEU A 618 -7.63 6.22 -0.28
CA LEU A 618 -8.32 5.32 -1.22
C LEU A 618 -9.77 5.18 -0.84
N TYR A 619 -10.67 5.25 -1.82
CA TYR A 619 -12.10 5.02 -1.62
C TYR A 619 -12.50 3.69 -2.28
N LEU A 620 -13.02 2.76 -1.49
CA LEU A 620 -13.55 1.48 -1.93
C LEU A 620 -15.09 1.50 -1.87
N TYR A 621 -15.73 1.39 -3.02
CA TYR A 621 -17.18 1.34 -3.16
C TYR A 621 -17.64 -0.07 -3.54
N ARG A 622 -18.70 -0.55 -2.88
CA ARG A 622 -19.37 -1.81 -3.23
C ARG A 622 -20.78 -1.51 -3.70
N LEU A 623 -21.11 -1.89 -4.94
CA LEU A 623 -22.46 -1.78 -5.48
C LEU A 623 -23.18 -3.11 -5.24
N LEU A 624 -24.06 -3.13 -4.24
CA LEU A 624 -24.69 -4.36 -3.74
C LEU A 624 -26.21 -4.30 -3.89
N HIS A 625 -26.85 -5.40 -4.29
CA HIS A 625 -28.28 -5.58 -4.08
C HIS A 625 -28.56 -5.97 -2.61
N PRO A 626 -29.79 -5.73 -2.08
CA PRO A 626 -30.14 -6.07 -0.70
C PRO A 626 -29.81 -7.53 -0.30
N ASP A 627 -30.05 -8.47 -1.21
CA ASP A 627 -29.79 -9.90 -1.00
C ASP A 627 -28.29 -10.23 -0.83
N GLU A 628 -27.40 -9.37 -1.33
CA GLU A 628 -25.95 -9.54 -1.18
C GLU A 628 -25.47 -9.12 0.22
N MET A 629 -26.19 -8.20 0.89
CA MET A 629 -25.86 -7.69 2.23
C MET A 629 -26.31 -8.61 3.37
N THR A 630 -27.50 -9.22 3.28
CA THR A 630 -28.06 -10.08 4.34
C THR A 630 -27.19 -11.31 4.66
N GLN A 631 -26.36 -11.74 3.70
CA GLN A 631 -25.40 -12.83 3.87
C GLN A 631 -24.13 -12.44 4.66
N GLU A 632 -23.88 -11.16 4.97
CA GLU A 632 -22.72 -10.77 5.81
C GLU A 632 -22.99 -10.95 7.31
N SER A 633 -24.25 -10.85 7.75
CA SER A 633 -24.63 -10.95 9.16
C SER A 633 -24.69 -12.36 9.74
N SER A 634 -24.58 -13.41 8.90
CA SER A 634 -24.63 -14.81 9.33
C SER A 634 -23.25 -15.46 9.54
N GLU A 635 -22.16 -14.76 9.24
CA GLU A 635 -20.78 -15.26 9.33
C GLU A 635 -19.84 -14.36 10.16
N ALA A 636 -20.39 -13.41 10.93
CA ALA A 636 -19.63 -12.52 11.82
C ALA A 636 -19.48 -13.09 13.24
#